data_AF-A0AB35U246-F1
#
_entry.id   AF-A0AB35U246-F1
#
_cell.length_a   1.000
_cell.length_b   1.000
_cell.length_c   1.000
_cell.angle_alpha   90.00
_cell.angle_beta   90.00
_cell.angle_gamma   90.00
#
_symmetry.space_group_name_H-M   'P 1'
#
loop_
_entity.id
_entity.type
_entity.pdbx_description
1 polymer ?
#
loop_
_entity_poly.entity_id
_entity_poly.type
_entity_poly.pdbx_seq_one_letter_code
_entity_poly.pdbx_strand_id
1 'polypeptide(L)' 'MCNYSDLIYENGIRKGKTEGIREQSLQTVQNMLHMGGFSDETIARISGISPAEVRQLRKKQLN' A
#
# COMPACT_ATOMS: atom_id res chain seq x y z
N MET A 1 4.90 9.13 35.41
CA MET A 1 3.92 9.95 34.66
C MET A 1 4.14 9.69 33.19
N CYS A 2 3.15 9.17 32.46
CA CYS A 2 3.27 8.98 31.01
C CYS A 2 3.24 10.36 30.34
N ASN A 3 4.34 10.73 29.70
CA ASN A 3 4.48 11.99 29.00
C ASN A 3 3.61 11.95 27.75
N TYR A 4 2.50 12.70 27.75
CA TYR A 4 1.57 12.79 26.62
C TYR A 4 2.27 13.19 25.31
N SER A 5 3.39 13.91 25.41
CA SER A 5 4.24 14.31 24.28
C SER A 5 4.82 13.11 23.53
N ASP A 6 5.32 12.10 24.26
CA ASP A 6 5.89 10.88 23.66
C ASP A 6 4.80 10.05 22.98
N LEU A 7 3.60 10.01 23.56
CA LEU A 7 2.46 9.32 22.98
C LEU A 7 2.01 9.95 21.64
N ILE A 8 2.03 11.29 21.54
CA ILE A 8 1.70 12.00 20.30
C ILE A 8 2.78 11.75 19.24
N TYR A 9 4.05 11.83 19.63
CA TYR A 9 5.19 11.62 18.72
C TYR A 9 5.22 10.20 18.16
N GLU A 10 5.07 9.18 19.01
CA GLU A 10 5.00 7.78 18.62
C GLU A 10 3.79 7.49 17.70
N ASN A 11 2.65 8.11 17.96
CA ASN A 11 1.48 8.00 17.08
C ASN A 11 1.71 8.68 15.73
N GLY A 12 2.41 9.82 15.71
CA GLY A 12 2.80 10.51 14.47
C GLY A 12 3.71 9.65 13.61
N ILE A 13 4.77 9.07 14.18
CA ILE A 13 5.68 8.17 13.48
C ILE A 13 4.94 6.93 12.97
N ARG A 14 4.06 6.34 13.80
CA ARG A 14 3.31 5.15 13.43
C ARG A 14 2.38 5.42 12.25
N LYS A 15 1.61 6.52 12.30
CA LYS A 15 0.76 6.94 11.19
C LYS A 15 1.56 7.19 9.92
N GLY A 16 2.65 7.96 10.00
CA GLY A 16 3.51 8.23 8.85
C GLY A 16 4.13 6.97 8.23
N LYS A 17 4.56 6.00 9.05
CA LYS A 17 5.03 4.70 8.55
C LYS A 17 3.93 3.91 7.87
N THR A 18 2.73 3.87 8.45
CA THR A 18 1.59 3.15 7.86
C THR A 18 1.14 3.78 6.53
N GLU A 19 1.09 5.11 6.46
CA GLU A 19 0.77 5.84 5.23
C GLU A 19 1.83 5.62 4.16
N GLY A 20 3.13 5.74 4.51
CA GLY A 20 4.22 5.51 3.57
C GLY A 20 4.27 4.08 3.02
N ILE A 21 4.02 3.06 3.86
CA ILE A 21 3.93 1.67 3.40
C ILE A 21 2.76 1.51 2.43
N ARG A 22 1.60 2.10 2.74
CA ARG A 22 0.41 2.00 1.90
C ARG A 22 0.61 2.69 0.55
N GLU A 23 1.22 3.87 0.53
CA GLU A 23 1.56 4.58 -0.70
C GLU A 23 2.56 3.79 -1.55
N GLN A 24 3.59 3.23 -0.92
CA GLN A 24 4.58 2.40 -1.60
C GLN A 24 3.94 1.16 -2.23
N SER A 25 3.09 0.45 -1.49
CA SER A 25 2.33 -0.70 -2.00
C SER A 25 1.47 -0.32 -3.21
N LEU A 26 0.74 0.80 -3.14
CA LEU A 26 -0.09 1.29 -4.25
C LEU A 26 0.74 1.65 -5.48
N GLN A 27 1.88 2.33 -5.29
CA GLN A 27 2.77 2.68 -6.39
C GLN A 27 3.36 1.43 -7.05
N THR A 28 3.75 0.43 -6.26
CA THR A 28 4.23 -0.86 -6.78
C THR A 28 3.16 -1.54 -7.63
N VAL A 29 1.90 -1.59 -7.14
CA VAL A 29 0.79 -2.17 -7.91
C VAL A 29 0.59 -1.43 -9.23
N GLN A 30 0.55 -0.09 -9.21
CA GLN A 30 0.37 0.71 -10.42
C GLN A 30 1.48 0.48 -11.45
N ASN A 31 2.75 0.44 -11.00
CA ASN A 31 3.89 0.20 -11.88
C ASN A 31 3.80 -1.19 -12.52
N MET A 32 3.47 -2.23 -11.73
CA MET A 32 3.33 -3.59 -12.24
C MET A 32 2.13 -3.77 -13.17
N LEU A 33 1.01 -3.09 -12.90
CA LEU A 33 -0.15 -3.07 -13.79
C LEU A 33 0.19 -2.39 -15.11
N HIS A 34 0.95 -1.30 -15.08
CA HIS A 34 1.37 -0.56 -16.27
C HIS A 34 2.40 -1.34 -17.12
N MET A 35 3.32 -2.06 -16.50
CA MET A 35 4.27 -2.93 -17.20
C MET A 35 3.59 -4.11 -17.92
N GLY A 36 2.41 -4.54 -17.46
CA GLY A 36 1.73 -5.70 -17.99
C GLY A 36 2.46 -7.02 -17.71
N GLY A 37 1.84 -8.16 -18.05
CA GLY A 37 2.47 -9.48 -17.95
C GLY A 37 2.51 -10.13 -16.57
N PHE A 38 2.08 -9.44 -15.50
CA PHE A 38 1.98 -10.01 -14.16
C PHE A 38 0.55 -10.44 -13.82
N SER A 39 0.43 -11.63 -13.22
CA SER A 39 -0.84 -12.10 -12.64
C SER A 39 -1.19 -11.32 -11.38
N ASP A 40 -2.49 -11.22 -11.08
CA ASP A 40 -2.96 -10.50 -9.90
C ASP A 40 -2.40 -11.09 -8.59
N GLU A 41 -2.17 -12.40 -8.54
CA GLU A 41 -1.53 -13.09 -7.41
C GLU A 41 -0.05 -12.69 -7.24
N THR A 42 0.67 -12.51 -8.35
CA THR A 42 2.08 -12.09 -8.32
C THR A 42 2.19 -10.65 -7.83
N ILE A 43 1.34 -9.77 -8.34
CA ILE A 43 1.27 -8.37 -7.92
C ILE A 43 0.93 -8.30 -6.43
N ALA A 44 -0.11 -9.02 -5.99
CA ALA A 44 -0.54 -9.09 -4.60
C ALA A 44 0.60 -9.49 -3.64
N ARG A 45 1.33 -10.56 -3.99
CA ARG A 45 2.46 -11.05 -3.19
C ARG A 45 3.59 -10.01 -3.07
N ILE A 46 3.90 -9.30 -4.16
CA ILE A 46 5.02 -8.34 -4.19
C ILE A 46 4.64 -7.04 -3.47
N SER A 47 3.40 -6.58 -3.65
CA SER A 47 2.93 -5.31 -3.08
C SER A 47 2.34 -5.44 -1.68
N GLY A 48 2.16 -6.67 -1.18
CA GLY A 48 1.64 -6.93 0.16
C GLY A 48 0.14 -6.65 0.33
N ILE A 49 -0.62 -6.61 -0.77
CA ILE A 49 -2.09 -6.42 -0.75
C ILE A 49 -2.80 -7.67 -1.26
N SER A 50 -4.12 -7.74 -1.08
CA SER A 50 -4.88 -8.91 -1.52
C SER A 50 -5.05 -8.97 -3.05
N PRO A 51 -5.14 -10.17 -3.66
CA PRO A 51 -5.47 -10.29 -5.08
C PRO A 51 -6.82 -9.66 -5.46
N ALA A 52 -7.75 -9.59 -4.51
CA ALA A 52 -9.04 -8.91 -4.69
C ALA A 52 -8.86 -7.39 -4.86
N GLU A 53 -8.00 -6.77 -4.05
CA GLU A 53 -7.68 -5.34 -4.18
C GLU A 53 -6.92 -5.05 -5.48
N VAL A 54 -5.97 -5.90 -5.88
CA VAL A 54 -5.29 -5.77 -7.18
C VAL A 54 -6.29 -5.76 -8.33
N ARG A 55 -7.29 -6.66 -8.31
CA ARG A 55 -8.36 -6.70 -9.32
C ARG A 55 -9.21 -5.42 -9.34
N GLN A 56 -9.51 -4.86 -8.18
CA GLN A 56 -10.24 -3.58 -8.10
C GLN A 56 -9.42 -2.43 -8.68
N LEU A 57 -8.12 -2.38 -8.38
CA LEU A 57 -7.21 -1.36 -8.91
C LEU A 57 -7.04 -1.49 -10.42
N ARG A 58 -6.91 -2.72 -10.94
CA ARG A 58 -6.86 -3.00 -12.39
C ARG A 58 -8.12 -2.51 -13.11
N LYS A 59 -9.31 -2.78 -12.56
CA LYS A 59 -10.59 -2.29 -13.12
C LYS A 59 -10.67 -0.75 -13.13
N LYS A 60 -10.16 -0.09 -12.10
CA LYS A 60 -10.15 1.38 -12.03
C LYS A 60 -9.21 2.05 -13.04
N GLN A 61 -8.10 1.39 -13.44
CA GLN A 61 -7.18 1.92 -14.46
C GLN A 61 -7.68 1.78 -15.90
N LEU A 62 -8.63 0.88 -16.14
CA LEU A 62 -9.20 0.59 -17.46
C LEU A 62 -10.43 1.45 -17.80
N ASN A 63 -10.94 2.23 -16.84
CA ASN A 63 -11.94 3.28 -17.04
C ASN A 63 -11.24 4.63 -17.21
#